data_AF-A0A061IWD5-F1
#
_entry.id   AF-A0A061IWD5-F1
#
_cell.length_a   1.000
_cell.length_b   1.000
_cell.length_c   1.000
_cell.angle_alpha   90.00
_cell.angle_beta   90.00
_cell.angle_gamma   90.00
#
_symmetry.space_group_name_H-M   'P 1'
#
loop_
_entity.id
_entity.type
_entity.pdbx_description
1 polymer ?
#
loop_
_entity_poly.entity_id
_entity_poly.type
_entity_poly.pdbx_seq_one_letter_code
_entity_poly.pdbx_strand_id
1 'polypeptide(L)'
;MTYSIRQLFHSPMGPVAEGQKRVAIVVHLRTQDYHHVIAPCSFKCSEVVYIPGALLPHTPAGFHWIPSVLPLNERVVLLGRVHDGDLRGNIGIAMVGGTLTGRIALHFDGRIKTNFLHPPEYAVHRPYTSDPLLRKGDLLSTFYWGSSVALVVDVPRETFVTVKAGDVVKAGERLITY
;
A
#
# COMPACT_ATOMS: atom_id res chain seq x y z
N MET A 1 5.21 -18.90 -2.24
CA MET A 1 6.37 -18.16 -2.77
C MET A 1 6.45 -16.82 -2.07
N THR A 2 7.63 -16.42 -1.61
CA THR A 2 7.85 -15.14 -0.89
C THR A 2 8.54 -14.13 -1.80
N TYR A 3 8.31 -12.84 -1.56
CA TYR A 3 9.01 -11.74 -2.22
C TYR A 3 9.45 -10.69 -1.20
N SER A 4 10.43 -9.87 -1.58
CA SER A 4 10.97 -8.84 -0.70
C SER A 4 10.11 -7.57 -0.70
N ILE A 5 10.11 -6.85 0.43
CA ILE A 5 9.47 -5.52 0.53
C ILE A 5 10.08 -4.55 -0.50
N ARG A 6 11.38 -4.67 -0.77
CA ARG A 6 12.06 -3.88 -1.81
C ARG A 6 11.48 -4.13 -3.20
N GLN A 7 11.14 -5.37 -3.56
CA GLN A 7 10.47 -5.65 -4.82
C GLN A 7 9.08 -5.00 -4.88
N LEU A 8 8.34 -5.01 -3.77
CA LEU A 8 7.01 -4.39 -3.71
C LEU A 8 7.08 -2.86 -3.76
N PHE A 9 8.00 -2.21 -3.08
CA PHE A 9 8.01 -0.74 -3.00
C PHE A 9 8.99 -0.05 -3.94
N HIS A 10 9.89 -0.79 -4.58
CA HIS A 10 11.01 -0.28 -5.38
C HIS A 10 11.99 0.65 -4.62
N SER A 11 11.64 1.03 -3.39
CA SER A 11 12.43 1.81 -2.45
C SER A 11 12.54 1.05 -1.11
N PRO A 12 13.67 1.17 -0.38
CA PRO A 12 13.82 0.58 0.94
C PRO A 12 13.05 1.38 2.01
N MET A 13 12.39 0.69 2.95
CA MET A 13 11.71 1.33 4.09
C MET A 13 12.65 1.69 5.27
N GLY A 14 13.96 1.63 5.08
CA GLY A 14 14.92 1.79 6.19
C GLY A 14 14.88 0.64 7.21
N PRO A 15 15.80 0.67 8.19
CA PRO A 15 15.86 -0.33 9.26
C PRO A 15 14.68 -0.19 10.23
N VAL A 16 14.29 -1.31 10.83
CA VAL A 16 13.33 -1.34 11.94
C VAL A 16 14.06 -0.89 13.21
N ALA A 17 13.48 0.05 13.95
CA ALA A 17 14.11 0.54 15.18
C ALA A 17 14.12 -0.54 16.28
N GLU A 18 15.01 -0.37 17.26
CA GLU A 18 15.05 -1.26 18.43
C GLU A 18 13.72 -1.23 19.19
N GLY A 19 13.29 -2.38 19.70
CA GLY A 19 11.99 -2.52 20.35
C GLY A 19 10.78 -2.52 19.41
N GLN A 20 11.00 -2.50 18.09
CA GLN A 20 9.94 -2.56 17.09
C GLN A 20 9.99 -3.84 16.26
N LYS A 21 8.90 -4.11 15.55
CA LYS A 21 8.80 -5.13 14.51
C LYS A 21 8.07 -4.58 13.29
N ARG A 22 8.29 -5.20 12.14
CA ARG A 22 7.60 -4.85 10.89
C ARG A 22 6.46 -5.80 10.62
N VAL A 23 5.26 -5.26 10.41
CA VAL A 23 4.05 -6.01 10.08
C VAL A 23 3.65 -5.68 8.65
N ALA A 24 3.28 -6.71 7.89
CA ALA A 24 2.72 -6.59 6.56
C ALA A 24 1.31 -7.16 6.52
N ILE A 25 0.35 -6.40 5.98
CA ILE A 25 -1.04 -6.79 5.81
C ILE A 25 -1.42 -6.51 4.36
N VAL A 26 -1.97 -7.50 3.68
CA VAL A 26 -2.49 -7.34 2.32
C VAL A 26 -4.00 -7.49 2.35
N VAL A 27 -4.70 -6.46 1.89
CA VAL A 27 -6.15 -6.43 1.77
C VAL A 27 -6.50 -6.52 0.28
N HIS A 28 -7.28 -7.52 -0.08
CA HIS A 28 -7.79 -7.68 -1.44
C HIS A 28 -9.23 -7.14 -1.51
N LEU A 29 -9.52 -6.32 -2.52
CA LEU A 29 -10.80 -5.68 -2.74
C LEU A 29 -11.50 -6.35 -3.93
N ARG A 30 -12.58 -7.09 -3.66
CA ARG A 30 -13.42 -7.70 -4.70
C ARG A 30 -14.26 -6.62 -5.38
N THR A 31 -14.82 -6.91 -6.55
CA THR A 31 -15.59 -5.95 -7.35
C THR A 31 -16.71 -5.23 -6.57
N GLN A 32 -17.35 -5.92 -5.63
CA GLN A 32 -18.47 -5.41 -4.81
C GLN A 32 -18.03 -4.75 -3.49
N ASP A 33 -16.74 -4.73 -3.19
CA ASP A 33 -16.21 -4.14 -1.96
C ASP A 33 -16.00 -2.63 -2.09
N TYR A 34 -15.56 -1.99 -0.99
CA TYR A 34 -15.26 -0.56 -0.93
C TYR A 34 -13.89 -0.26 -1.58
N HIS A 35 -13.89 0.44 -2.71
CA HIS A 35 -12.68 0.69 -3.54
C HIS A 35 -11.89 1.96 -3.18
N HIS A 36 -12.12 2.49 -2.00
CA HIS A 36 -11.39 3.65 -1.49
C HIS A 36 -10.40 3.22 -0.41
N VAL A 37 -9.20 3.77 -0.48
CA VAL A 37 -8.15 3.55 0.52
C VAL A 37 -8.12 4.75 1.45
N ILE A 38 -8.27 4.49 2.75
CA ILE A 38 -8.17 5.51 3.79
C ILE A 38 -6.86 5.36 4.56
N ALA A 39 -6.37 6.45 5.13
CA ALA A 39 -5.17 6.44 5.95
C ALA A 39 -5.39 5.60 7.22
N PRO A 40 -4.57 4.54 7.47
CA PRO A 40 -4.79 3.66 8.62
C PRO A 40 -4.41 4.32 9.96
N CYS A 41 -3.50 5.28 9.92
CA CYS A 41 -3.02 6.08 11.03
C CYS A 41 -2.57 7.44 10.50
N SER A 42 -2.24 8.37 11.39
CA SER A 42 -1.67 9.66 10.98
C SER A 42 -0.19 9.52 10.64
N PHE A 43 0.22 9.88 9.42
CA PHE A 43 1.62 9.77 8.99
C PHE A 43 2.01 10.90 8.06
N LYS A 44 3.30 11.23 8.05
CA LYS A 44 3.89 12.15 7.08
C LYS A 44 4.32 11.35 5.86
N CYS A 45 3.74 11.64 4.70
CA CYS A 45 4.15 11.01 3.44
C CYS A 45 5.35 11.74 2.86
N SER A 46 6.49 11.07 2.79
CA SER A 46 7.73 11.66 2.27
C SER A 46 7.94 11.41 0.78
N GLU A 47 7.37 10.31 0.26
CA GLU A 47 7.62 9.89 -1.11
C GLU A 47 6.40 9.19 -1.71
N VAL A 48 6.13 9.51 -2.97
CA VAL A 48 5.21 8.75 -3.82
C VAL A 48 5.95 8.23 -5.02
N VAL A 49 5.74 6.94 -5.28
CA VAL A 49 6.34 6.24 -6.40
C VAL A 49 5.23 5.61 -7.22
N TYR A 50 5.06 6.08 -8.45
CA TYR A 50 4.33 5.30 -9.45
C TYR A 50 5.29 4.29 -10.08
N ILE A 51 4.90 3.01 -10.11
CA ILE A 51 5.71 1.94 -10.68
C ILE A 51 4.90 1.30 -11.80
N PRO A 52 5.37 1.39 -13.06
CA PRO A 52 4.73 0.70 -14.17
C PRO A 52 4.87 -0.82 -14.00
N GLY A 53 3.91 -1.57 -14.50
CA GLY A 53 3.91 -3.02 -14.41
C GLY A 53 2.77 -3.64 -15.20
N ALA A 54 2.60 -4.95 -15.07
CA ALA A 54 1.50 -5.67 -15.67
C ALA A 54 0.16 -5.39 -14.94
N LEU A 55 -0.92 -5.97 -15.45
CA LEU A 55 -2.24 -5.97 -14.79
C LEU A 55 -2.74 -7.41 -14.67
N LEU A 56 -1.95 -8.22 -13.95
CA LEU A 56 -2.20 -9.63 -13.68
C LEU A 56 -3.34 -9.80 -12.66
N PRO A 57 -4.03 -10.96 -12.67
CA PRO A 57 -5.20 -11.16 -11.83
C PRO A 57 -4.84 -11.32 -10.36
N HIS A 58 -5.53 -10.58 -9.49
CA HIS A 58 -5.48 -10.75 -8.04
C HIS A 58 -6.48 -11.80 -7.53
N THR A 59 -6.69 -12.88 -8.28
CA THR A 59 -7.57 -13.99 -7.87
C THR A 59 -6.78 -15.00 -7.03
N PRO A 60 -7.45 -15.87 -6.24
CA PRO A 60 -6.77 -16.96 -5.54
C PRO A 60 -5.90 -17.81 -6.47
N ALA A 61 -6.38 -18.08 -7.69
CA ALA A 61 -5.61 -18.77 -8.72
C ALA A 61 -4.39 -17.95 -9.18
N GLY A 62 -4.54 -16.64 -9.38
CA GLY A 62 -3.43 -15.74 -9.70
C GLY A 62 -2.35 -15.74 -8.62
N PHE A 63 -2.72 -15.61 -7.35
CA PHE A 63 -1.77 -15.69 -6.23
C PHE A 63 -1.09 -17.06 -6.09
N HIS A 64 -1.77 -18.14 -6.49
CA HIS A 64 -1.22 -19.49 -6.44
C HIS A 64 -0.23 -19.76 -7.57
N TRP A 65 -0.57 -19.37 -8.81
CA TRP A 65 0.18 -19.74 -10.01
C TRP A 65 1.21 -18.70 -10.46
N ILE A 66 1.03 -17.43 -10.09
CA ILE A 66 1.92 -16.34 -10.49
C ILE A 66 2.78 -15.94 -9.29
N PRO A 67 4.06 -16.34 -9.27
CA PRO A 67 4.99 -15.92 -8.23
C PRO A 67 5.03 -14.40 -8.14
N SER A 68 4.88 -13.84 -6.93
CA SER A 68 5.10 -12.41 -6.69
C SER A 68 4.20 -11.48 -7.52
N VAL A 69 2.94 -11.86 -7.73
CA VAL A 69 1.98 -11.10 -8.56
C VAL A 69 1.87 -9.61 -8.21
N LEU A 70 1.96 -9.24 -6.91
CA LEU A 70 1.84 -7.84 -6.49
C LEU A 70 3.02 -6.96 -6.98
N PRO A 71 4.30 -7.34 -6.76
CA PRO A 71 5.43 -6.63 -7.36
C PRO A 71 5.46 -6.56 -8.89
N LEU A 72 4.83 -7.52 -9.59
CA LEU A 72 4.81 -7.55 -11.06
C LEU A 72 3.79 -6.55 -11.64
N ASN A 73 2.80 -6.17 -10.86
CA ASN A 73 1.73 -5.30 -11.31
C ASN A 73 2.05 -3.81 -11.18
N GLU A 74 1.39 -3.03 -12.04
CA GLU A 74 1.34 -1.58 -11.94
C GLU A 74 0.82 -1.16 -10.56
N ARG A 75 1.48 -0.17 -9.94
CA ARG A 75 1.12 0.25 -8.59
C ARG A 75 1.58 1.66 -8.27
N VAL A 76 0.96 2.24 -7.25
CA VAL A 76 1.39 3.48 -6.61
C VAL A 76 1.78 3.15 -5.17
N VAL A 77 2.93 3.63 -4.75
CA VAL A 77 3.49 3.38 -3.42
C VAL A 77 3.60 4.71 -2.68
N LEU A 78 3.08 4.74 -1.46
CA LEU A 78 3.30 5.83 -0.51
C LEU A 78 4.32 5.35 0.50
N LEU A 79 5.36 6.15 0.74
CA LEU A 79 6.31 5.93 1.82
C LEU A 79 6.30 7.13 2.74
N GLY A 80 6.52 6.87 4.02
CA GLY A 80 6.48 7.92 5.02
C GLY A 80 6.89 7.44 6.40
N ARG A 81 6.69 8.34 7.36
CA ARG A 81 6.93 8.08 8.77
C ARG A 81 5.66 8.31 9.57
N VAL A 82 5.34 7.32 10.40
CA VAL A 82 4.24 7.40 11.35
C VAL A 82 4.74 8.00 12.66
N HIS A 83 3.92 8.88 13.23
CA HIS A 83 4.09 9.43 14.57
C HIS A 83 2.70 9.70 15.12
N ASP A 84 2.07 8.65 15.64
CA ASP A 84 0.68 8.65 16.12
C ASP A 84 0.64 7.93 17.48
N GLY A 85 0.82 8.71 18.56
CA GLY A 85 0.97 8.17 19.92
C GLY A 85 2.23 7.29 20.06
N ASP A 86 2.01 6.03 20.43
CA ASP A 86 3.05 5.00 20.59
C ASP A 86 3.44 4.34 19.26
N LEU A 87 2.65 4.56 18.20
CA LEU A 87 2.97 4.08 16.87
C LEU A 87 3.96 5.04 16.20
N ARG A 88 5.21 4.60 16.10
CA ARG A 88 6.32 5.36 15.50
C ARG A 88 7.08 4.47 14.53
N GLY A 89 7.66 5.03 13.47
CA GLY A 89 8.52 4.29 12.55
C GLY A 89 8.15 4.50 11.09
N ASN A 90 8.53 3.55 10.23
CA ASN A 90 8.28 3.67 8.80
C ASN A 90 6.93 3.05 8.42
N ILE A 91 6.25 3.67 7.46
CA ILE A 91 5.01 3.16 6.88
C ILE A 91 5.12 3.17 5.35
N GLY A 92 4.65 2.10 4.74
CA GLY A 92 4.58 1.90 3.30
C GLY A 92 3.21 1.39 2.91
N ILE A 93 2.59 2.01 1.92
CA ILE A 93 1.27 1.62 1.39
C ILE A 93 1.40 1.46 -0.12
N ALA A 94 1.32 0.22 -0.63
CA ALA A 94 1.21 -0.03 -2.07
C ALA A 94 -0.25 -0.24 -2.45
N MET A 95 -0.72 0.58 -3.38
CA MET A 95 -1.98 0.40 -4.09
C MET A 95 -1.65 -0.28 -5.42
N VAL A 96 -2.05 -1.54 -5.57
CA VAL A 96 -1.65 -2.39 -6.69
C VAL A 96 -2.84 -2.60 -7.61
N GLY A 97 -2.69 -2.23 -8.87
CA GLY A 97 -3.67 -2.48 -9.91
C GLY A 97 -3.68 -3.96 -10.30
N GLY A 98 -4.80 -4.46 -10.79
CA GLY A 98 -4.93 -5.80 -11.34
C GLY A 98 -5.60 -5.77 -12.70
N THR A 99 -5.99 -6.95 -13.21
CA THR A 99 -6.70 -7.08 -14.48
C THR A 99 -7.93 -6.18 -14.53
N LEU A 100 -8.02 -5.31 -15.56
CA LEU A 100 -9.07 -4.31 -15.76
C LEU A 100 -9.10 -3.13 -14.76
N THR A 101 -8.13 -3.03 -13.85
CA THR A 101 -8.20 -2.15 -12.67
C THR A 101 -6.94 -1.30 -12.47
N GLY A 102 -6.29 -0.92 -13.58
CA GLY A 102 -5.05 -0.13 -13.56
C GLY A 102 -5.23 1.33 -13.12
N ARG A 103 -6.46 1.86 -13.08
CA ARG A 103 -6.67 3.27 -12.71
C ARG A 103 -6.74 3.45 -11.19
N ILE A 104 -5.70 4.08 -10.65
CA ILE A 104 -5.51 4.42 -9.25
C ILE A 104 -5.41 5.94 -9.17
N ALA A 105 -6.30 6.58 -8.41
CA ALA A 105 -6.29 8.03 -8.24
C ALA A 105 -5.95 8.38 -6.79
N LEU A 106 -4.89 9.17 -6.58
CA LEU A 106 -4.58 9.76 -5.28
C LEU A 106 -5.36 11.06 -5.09
N HIS A 107 -5.95 11.25 -3.91
CA HIS A 107 -6.77 12.43 -3.60
C HIS A 107 -5.96 13.62 -3.10
N PHE A 108 -4.84 13.37 -2.42
CA PHE A 108 -3.96 14.43 -1.92
C PHE A 108 -2.91 14.87 -2.96
N ASP A 109 -2.74 14.13 -4.06
CA ASP A 109 -1.84 14.49 -5.16
C ASP A 109 -2.37 14.05 -6.53
N GLY A 110 -3.15 14.92 -7.16
CA GLY A 110 -3.72 14.69 -8.49
C GLY A 110 -2.70 14.71 -9.64
N ARG A 111 -1.41 14.95 -9.37
CA ARG A 111 -0.36 14.91 -10.41
C ARG A 111 0.02 13.47 -10.75
N ILE A 112 -0.24 12.52 -9.87
CA ILE A 112 0.01 11.10 -10.09
C ILE A 112 -1.09 10.52 -10.97
N LYS A 113 -0.69 10.00 -12.12
CA LYS A 113 -1.56 9.31 -13.08
C LYS A 113 -1.08 7.86 -13.21
N THR A 114 -2.00 6.95 -13.50
CA THR A 114 -1.71 5.53 -13.74
C THR A 114 -2.45 5.05 -14.98
N ASN A 115 -2.27 3.78 -15.34
CA ASN A 115 -2.85 3.13 -16.51
C ASN A 115 -2.50 3.86 -17.81
N PHE A 116 -1.22 4.14 -17.99
CA PHE A 116 -0.72 4.77 -19.20
C PHE A 116 -0.77 3.77 -20.36
N LEU A 117 -1.27 4.21 -21.52
CA LEU A 117 -1.16 3.47 -22.79
C LEU A 117 0.31 3.22 -23.16
N HIS A 118 1.15 4.22 -22.89
CA HIS A 118 2.60 4.15 -23.01
C HIS A 118 3.20 4.53 -21.66
N PRO A 119 3.42 3.55 -20.76
CA PRO A 119 3.98 3.84 -19.45
C PRO A 119 5.40 4.41 -19.56
N PRO A 120 5.78 5.34 -18.69
CA PRO A 120 7.17 5.77 -18.60
C PRO A 120 8.06 4.57 -18.28
N GLU A 121 9.28 4.56 -18.83
CA GLU A 121 10.23 3.46 -18.65
C GLU A 121 10.69 3.31 -17.19
N TYR A 122 10.59 4.39 -16.40
CA TYR A 122 10.98 4.43 -15.00
C TYR A 122 9.84 4.84 -14.09
N ALA A 123 9.96 4.43 -12.83
CA ALA A 123 9.05 4.80 -11.77
C ALA A 123 9.05 6.33 -11.57
N VAL A 124 7.88 6.97 -11.56
CA VAL A 124 7.80 8.41 -11.30
C VAL A 124 7.99 8.61 -9.80
N HIS A 125 9.23 8.94 -9.43
CA HIS A 125 9.65 9.26 -8.07
C HIS A 125 9.38 10.74 -7.80
N ARG A 126 8.53 11.03 -6.80
CA ARG A 126 8.38 12.39 -6.28
C ARG A 126 8.58 12.37 -4.76
N PRO A 127 9.74 12.80 -4.26
CA PRO A 127 9.83 13.17 -2.86
C PRO A 127 8.97 14.42 -2.65
N TYR A 128 8.16 14.43 -1.59
CA TYR A 128 7.47 15.65 -1.20
C TYR A 128 8.44 16.55 -0.46
N THR A 129 8.59 17.79 -0.93
CA THR A 129 9.37 18.79 -0.18
C THR A 129 8.70 19.17 1.14
N SER A 130 7.37 19.04 1.23
CA SER A 130 6.57 19.46 2.38
C SER A 130 6.18 18.33 3.34
N ASP A 131 6.48 17.07 3.02
CA ASP A 131 6.06 15.88 3.78
C ASP A 131 4.59 15.98 4.28
N PRO A 132 3.58 16.00 3.37
CA PRO A 132 2.19 16.22 3.76
C PRO A 132 1.75 15.27 4.87
N LEU A 133 1.15 15.83 5.91
CA LEU A 133 0.54 15.08 7.00
C LEU A 133 -0.82 14.55 6.54
N LEU A 134 -0.91 13.23 6.40
CA LEU A 134 -2.14 12.51 6.14
C LEU A 134 -2.68 12.01 7.47
N ARG A 135 -3.88 12.47 7.86
CA ARG A 135 -4.48 12.14 9.14
C ARG A 135 -5.19 10.80 9.06
N LYS A 136 -5.25 10.09 10.17
CA LYS A 136 -6.02 8.84 10.27
C LYS A 136 -7.45 9.04 9.76
N GLY A 137 -7.88 8.19 8.83
CA GLY A 137 -9.19 8.24 8.20
C GLY A 137 -9.28 9.11 6.95
N ASP A 138 -8.25 9.89 6.61
CA ASP A 138 -8.22 10.68 5.38
C ASP A 138 -8.31 9.75 4.15
N LEU A 139 -9.07 10.18 3.14
CA LEU A 139 -9.16 9.47 1.87
C LEU A 139 -7.84 9.63 1.09
N LEU A 140 -7.09 8.54 0.96
CA LEU A 140 -5.80 8.52 0.26
C LEU A 140 -5.96 8.32 -1.23
N SER A 141 -6.75 7.30 -1.60
CA SER A 141 -6.78 6.80 -2.97
C SER A 141 -8.13 6.18 -3.33
N THR A 142 -8.39 6.03 -4.62
CA THR A 142 -9.54 5.30 -5.16
C THR A 142 -9.11 4.44 -6.32
N PHE A 143 -9.52 3.18 -6.26
CA PHE A 143 -9.49 2.27 -7.38
C PHE A 143 -10.81 2.41 -8.14
N TYR A 144 -10.74 2.51 -9.46
CA TYR A 144 -11.97 2.62 -10.25
C TYR A 144 -12.71 1.28 -10.33
N TRP A 145 -12.01 0.16 -10.20
CA TRP A 145 -12.50 -1.23 -10.14
C TRP A 145 -11.52 -2.06 -9.28
N GLY A 146 -11.95 -3.17 -8.66
CA GLY A 146 -11.20 -4.08 -7.75
C GLY A 146 -9.67 -4.12 -7.74
N SER A 147 -9.04 -4.28 -6.58
CA SER A 147 -7.57 -4.18 -6.48
C SER A 147 -7.00 -4.85 -5.23
N SER A 148 -5.72 -4.60 -4.94
CA SER A 148 -5.09 -5.01 -3.69
C SER A 148 -4.33 -3.85 -3.04
N VAL A 149 -4.40 -3.75 -1.72
CA VAL A 149 -3.64 -2.80 -0.91
C VAL A 149 -2.69 -3.58 -0.02
N ALA A 150 -1.39 -3.30 -0.12
CA ALA A 150 -0.39 -3.85 0.77
C ALA A 150 0.11 -2.75 1.72
N LEU A 151 -0.21 -2.92 3.00
CA LEU A 151 0.27 -2.09 4.10
C LEU A 151 1.48 -2.77 4.73
N VAL A 152 2.56 -2.02 4.89
CA VAL A 152 3.72 -2.44 5.68
C VAL A 152 4.03 -1.33 6.66
N VAL A 153 4.16 -1.65 7.94
CA VAL A 153 4.33 -0.64 8.99
C VAL A 153 5.21 -1.18 10.11
N ASP A 154 6.09 -0.31 10.61
CA ASP A 154 6.85 -0.56 11.84
C ASP A 154 5.96 -0.27 13.05
N VAL A 155 5.89 -1.23 13.97
CA VAL A 155 5.00 -1.20 15.14
C VAL A 155 5.78 -1.61 16.39
N PRO A 156 5.33 -1.20 17.60
CA PRO A 156 5.87 -1.73 18.86
C PRO A 156 5.88 -3.27 18.88
N ARG A 157 6.89 -3.88 19.51
CA ARG A 157 7.07 -5.34 19.49
C ARG A 157 5.88 -6.10 20.08
N GLU A 158 5.17 -5.48 21.00
CA GLU A 158 4.00 -5.96 21.73
C GLU A 158 2.71 -5.92 20.88
N THR A 159 2.76 -5.32 19.69
CA THR A 159 1.58 -5.19 18.81
C THR A 159 1.03 -6.55 18.38
N PHE A 160 -0.28 -6.74 18.46
CA PHE A 160 -0.99 -7.92 17.96
C PHE A 160 -1.76 -7.58 16.68
N VAL A 161 -1.64 -8.43 15.66
CA VAL A 161 -2.51 -8.37 14.48
C VAL A 161 -3.82 -9.05 14.85
N THR A 162 -4.94 -8.34 14.72
CA THR A 162 -6.27 -8.81 15.17
C THR A 162 -6.98 -9.67 14.13
N VAL A 163 -6.49 -9.67 12.90
CA VAL A 163 -7.07 -10.35 11.74
C VAL A 163 -6.18 -11.50 11.27
N LYS A 164 -6.80 -12.51 10.65
CA LYS A 164 -6.13 -13.66 10.03
C LYS A 164 -6.31 -13.61 8.52
N ALA A 165 -5.42 -14.31 7.82
CA ALA A 165 -5.54 -14.46 6.37
C ALA A 165 -6.86 -15.15 6.02
N GLY A 166 -7.64 -14.53 5.12
CA GLY A 166 -8.98 -15.00 4.72
C GLY A 166 -10.13 -14.31 5.44
N ASP A 167 -9.87 -13.56 6.51
CA ASP A 167 -10.92 -12.78 7.19
C ASP A 167 -11.44 -11.66 6.29
N VAL A 168 -12.75 -11.40 6.36
CA VAL A 168 -13.38 -10.25 5.70
C VAL A 168 -13.37 -9.09 6.67
N VAL A 169 -12.73 -7.99 6.27
CA VAL A 169 -12.60 -6.76 7.08
C VAL A 169 -13.42 -5.62 6.49
N LYS A 170 -13.89 -4.71 7.35
CA LYS A 170 -14.59 -3.48 6.94
C LYS A 170 -13.63 -2.29 6.83
N ALA A 171 -13.98 -1.33 5.99
CA ALA A 171 -13.25 -0.06 5.95
C ALA A 171 -13.32 0.64 7.32
N GLY A 172 -12.17 1.05 7.84
CA GLY A 172 -12.05 1.65 9.18
C GLY A 172 -11.98 0.64 10.33
N GLU A 173 -12.07 -0.66 10.06
CA GLU A 173 -11.88 -1.70 11.07
C GLU A 173 -10.42 -1.72 11.55
N ARG A 174 -10.23 -1.98 12.84
CA ARG A 174 -8.90 -2.05 13.46
C ARG A 174 -8.23 -3.37 13.08
N LEU A 175 -7.07 -3.27 12.42
CA LEU A 175 -6.27 -4.43 11.98
C LEU A 175 -5.14 -4.83 12.95
N ILE A 176 -4.70 -3.89 13.80
CA ILE A 176 -3.64 -4.09 14.80
C ILE A 176 -4.03 -3.44 16.13
N THR A 177 -3.56 -4.02 17.24
CA THR A 177 -3.72 -3.47 18.60
C THR A 177 -2.36 -3.42 19.27
N TYR A 178 -2.06 -2.30 19.92
CA TYR A 178 -0.83 -2.02 20.65
C TYR A 178 -1.16 -1.19 21.89
#